data_AF-A0A1V4R5P1-F1
#
_entry.id   AF-A0A1V4R5P1-F1
#
_cell.length_a   1.000
_cell.length_b   1.000
_cell.length_c   1.000
_cell.angle_alpha   90.00
_cell.angle_beta   90.00
_cell.angle_gamma   90.00
#
_symmetry.space_group_name_H-M   'P 1'
#
loop_
_entity.id
_entity.type
_entity.pdbx_description
1 polymer ?
#
loop_
_entity_poly.entity_id
_entity_poly.type
_entity_poly.pdbx_seq_one_letter_code
_entity_poly.pdbx_strand_id
1 'polypeptide(L)'
;VEGPLMEYSGPLLAFWKLAHYMMYVFLPMLLVILFWGGMSFASFGTIMAGIGKYLLIVVVMILIRNTNPRVRIDTAINFFWKWASPLALIAVILAIIGV
;
A
#
# COMPACT_ATOMS: atom_id res chain seq x y z
N VAL A 1 -8.58 9.56 19.42
CA VAL A 1 -8.79 10.76 18.57
C VAL A 1 -7.41 11.26 18.22
N GLU A 2 -7.03 11.27 16.94
CA GLU A 2 -5.68 11.66 16.54
C GLU A 2 -5.53 13.17 16.72
N GLY A 3 -4.67 13.58 17.67
CA GLY A 3 -4.61 14.95 18.22
C GLY A 3 -4.64 16.07 17.17
N PRO A 4 -3.77 16.05 16.14
CA PRO A 4 -3.68 17.15 15.18
C PRO A 4 -4.95 17.34 14.33
N LEU A 5 -5.73 16.28 14.10
CA LEU A 5 -6.93 16.33 13.26
C LEU A 5 -8.11 17.01 13.94
N MET A 6 -8.04 17.21 15.26
CA MET A 6 -9.08 17.91 16.02
C MET A 6 -8.93 19.42 15.99
N GLU A 7 -7.74 19.92 15.67
CA GLU A 7 -7.44 21.36 15.61
C GLU A 7 -7.78 21.95 14.24
N TYR A 8 -7.87 21.11 13.20
CA TYR A 8 -8.19 21.53 11.84
C TYR A 8 -9.70 21.53 11.58
N SER A 9 -10.20 22.62 11.02
CA SER A 9 -11.61 22.77 10.61
C SER A 9 -11.73 23.08 9.10
N GLY A 10 -12.89 22.74 8.53
CA GLY A 10 -13.28 23.15 7.18
C GLY A 10 -12.33 22.69 6.06
N PRO A 11 -11.80 23.61 5.22
CA PRO A 11 -10.98 23.25 4.04
C PRO A 11 -9.67 22.52 4.37
N LEU A 12 -9.03 22.86 5.48
CA LEU A 12 -7.71 22.30 5.82
C LEU A 12 -7.82 20.82 6.21
N LEU A 13 -8.90 20.44 6.89
CA LEU A 13 -9.25 19.04 7.16
C LEU A 13 -9.61 18.28 5.88
N ALA A 14 -10.22 18.94 4.88
CA ALA A 14 -10.50 18.33 3.59
C ALA A 14 -9.22 17.98 2.83
N PHE A 15 -8.21 18.87 2.80
CA PHE A 15 -6.91 18.56 2.20
C PHE A 15 -6.22 17.38 2.87
N TRP A 16 -6.30 17.30 4.20
CA TRP A 16 -5.69 16.19 4.94
C TRP A 16 -6.35 14.84 4.62
N LYS A 17 -7.69 14.82 4.53
CA LYS A 17 -8.45 13.64 4.08
C LYS A 17 -8.15 13.29 2.63
N LEU A 18 -8.07 14.29 1.75
CA LEU A 18 -7.73 14.10 0.34
C LEU A 18 -6.36 13.42 0.19
N ALA A 19 -5.35 13.89 0.92
CA ALA A 19 -4.02 13.26 0.92
C ALA A 19 -4.06 11.79 1.36
N HIS A 20 -4.87 11.46 2.37
CA HIS A 20 -5.05 10.07 2.81
C HIS A 20 -5.72 9.22 1.72
N TYR A 21 -6.76 9.74 1.06
CA TYR A 21 -7.40 9.04 -0.05
C TYR A 21 -6.47 8.88 -1.25
N MET A 22 -5.64 9.89 -1.54
CA MET A 22 -4.59 9.77 -2.56
C MET A 22 -3.63 8.64 -2.21
N MET A 23 -3.19 8.53 -0.95
CA MET A 23 -2.31 7.45 -0.51
C MET A 23 -2.91 6.06 -0.77
N TYR A 24 -4.22 5.89 -0.55
CA TYR A 24 -4.93 4.63 -0.87
C TYR A 24 -4.96 4.29 -2.37
N VAL A 25 -4.81 5.27 -3.26
CA VAL A 25 -4.73 5.05 -4.72
C VAL A 25 -3.29 4.83 -5.17
N PHE A 26 -2.33 5.59 -4.62
CA PHE A 26 -0.92 5.49 -5.00
C PHE A 26 -0.26 4.19 -4.56
N LEU A 27 -0.54 3.72 -3.34
CA LEU A 27 0.00 2.46 -2.82
C LEU A 27 -0.26 1.24 -3.72
N PRO A 28 -1.52 0.92 -4.09
CA PRO A 28 -1.80 -0.23 -4.93
C PRO A 28 -1.22 -0.06 -6.34
N MET A 29 -1.20 1.17 -6.87
CA MET A 29 -0.59 1.46 -8.16
C MET A 29 0.92 1.18 -8.15
N LEU A 30 1.62 1.60 -7.10
CA LEU A 30 3.06 1.39 -6.94
C LEU A 30 3.40 -0.10 -6.82
N LEU A 31 2.58 -0.90 -6.14
CA LEU A 31 2.75 -2.35 -6.04
C LEU A 31 2.63 -3.04 -7.40
N VAL A 32 1.63 -2.69 -8.22
CA VAL A 32 1.48 -3.25 -9.58
C VAL A 32 2.69 -2.91 -10.44
N ILE A 33 3.17 -1.68 -10.35
CA ILE A 33 4.27 -1.18 -11.18
C ILE A 33 5.59 -1.86 -10.81
N LEU A 34 5.95 -1.88 -9.53
CA LEU A 34 7.27 -2.37 -9.10
C LEU A 34 7.37 -3.90 -9.07
N PHE A 35 6.33 -4.58 -8.58
CA PHE A 35 6.41 -6.03 -8.32
C PHE A 35 5.67 -6.87 -9.36
N TRP A 36 4.67 -6.31 -10.07
CA TRP A 36 3.79 -7.10 -10.94
C TRP A 36 3.90 -6.77 -12.43
N GLY A 37 5.05 -6.21 -12.84
CA GLY A 37 5.43 -5.98 -14.23
C GLY A 37 4.74 -4.79 -14.90
N GLY A 38 4.11 -3.90 -14.13
CA GLY A 38 3.52 -2.66 -14.64
C GLY A 38 2.33 -2.84 -15.58
N MET A 39 2.00 -1.73 -16.26
CA MET A 39 0.92 -1.66 -17.24
C MET A 39 1.53 -1.43 -18.62
N SER A 40 1.40 -2.42 -19.50
CA SER A 40 1.78 -2.28 -20.91
C SER A 40 0.59 -1.81 -21.73
N PHE A 41 0.77 -0.72 -22.48
CA PHE A 41 -0.25 -0.14 -23.36
C PHE A 41 -0.17 -0.67 -24.80
N ALA A 42 0.53 -1.78 -25.03
CA ALA A 42 0.77 -2.33 -26.37
C ALA A 42 -0.49 -2.95 -27.01
N SER A 43 -1.46 -3.42 -26.22
CA SER A 43 -2.69 -4.04 -26.72
C SER A 43 -3.88 -3.77 -25.79
N PHE A 44 -5.09 -3.77 -26.34
CA PHE A 44 -6.32 -3.64 -25.56
C PHE A 44 -6.43 -4.72 -24.47
N GLY A 45 -5.93 -5.94 -24.74
CA GLY A 45 -5.89 -7.03 -23.77
C GLY A 45 -4.93 -6.78 -22.60
N THR A 46 -3.78 -6.14 -22.85
CA THR A 46 -2.81 -5.83 -21.78
C THR A 46 -3.28 -4.67 -20.91
N ILE A 47 -4.05 -3.74 -21.48
CA ILE A 47 -4.70 -2.65 -20.74
C ILE A 47 -5.76 -3.21 -19.78
N MET A 48 -6.66 -4.08 -20.26
CA MET A 48 -7.66 -4.71 -19.40
C MET A 48 -7.00 -5.57 -18.29
N ALA A 49 -5.92 -6.29 -18.61
CA ALA A 49 -5.18 -7.06 -17.62
C ALA A 49 -4.53 -6.14 -16.56
N GLY A 50 -3.98 -4.98 -16.96
CA GLY A 50 -3.42 -3.99 -16.03
C GLY A 50 -4.47 -3.41 -15.07
N ILE A 51 -5.63 -3.03 -15.60
CA ILE A 51 -6.77 -2.54 -14.80
C ILE A 51 -7.26 -3.65 -13.85
N GLY A 52 -7.33 -4.90 -14.33
CA GLY A 52 -7.71 -6.06 -13.52
C GLY A 52 -6.77 -6.29 -12.34
N LYS A 53 -5.45 -6.26 -12.55
CA LYS A 53 -4.44 -6.37 -11.48
C LYS A 53 -4.61 -5.27 -10.42
N TYR A 54 -4.80 -4.04 -10.86
CA TYR A 54 -5.02 -2.90 -9.97
C TYR A 54 -6.30 -3.07 -9.14
N LEU A 55 -7.43 -3.39 -9.78
CA LEU A 55 -8.70 -3.63 -9.08
C LEU A 55 -8.58 -4.77 -8.07
N LEU A 56 -7.88 -5.85 -8.42
CA LEU A 56 -7.66 -6.99 -7.53
C LEU A 56 -6.94 -6.53 -6.24
N ILE A 57 -5.85 -5.78 -6.33
CA ILE A 57 -5.12 -5.30 -5.16
C ILE A 57 -5.99 -4.35 -4.32
N VAL A 58 -6.74 -3.46 -4.96
CA VAL A 58 -7.66 -2.55 -4.25
C VAL A 58 -8.72 -3.34 -3.49
N VAL A 59 -9.33 -4.36 -4.10
CA VAL A 59 -10.32 -5.23 -3.44
C VAL A 59 -9.70 -5.96 -2.25
N VAL A 60 -8.49 -6.50 -2.40
CA VAL A 60 -7.76 -7.16 -1.31
C VAL A 60 -7.49 -6.19 -0.16
N MET A 61 -7.05 -4.96 -0.46
CA MET A 61 -6.80 -3.93 0.55
C MET A 61 -8.08 -3.56 1.31
N ILE A 62 -9.22 -3.46 0.61
CA ILE A 62 -10.54 -3.21 1.20
C ILE A 62 -10.95 -4.38 2.09
N LEU A 63 -10.77 -5.63 1.65
CA LEU A 63 -11.05 -6.83 2.45
C LEU A 63 -10.22 -6.84 3.75
N ILE A 64 -8.92 -6.61 3.66
CA ILE A 64 -8.02 -6.54 4.83
C ILE A 64 -8.51 -5.47 5.81
N ARG A 65 -8.90 -4.30 5.31
CA ARG A 65 -9.42 -3.20 6.13
C ARG A 65 -10.74 -3.53 6.82
N ASN A 66 -11.61 -4.31 6.15
CA ASN A 66 -12.91 -4.68 6.69
C ASN A 66 -12.85 -5.88 7.64
N THR A 67 -11.95 -6.83 7.41
CA THR A 67 -11.90 -8.09 8.16
C THR A 67 -11.00 -8.03 9.40
N ASN A 68 -9.96 -7.19 9.41
CA ASN A 68 -9.00 -7.20 10.52
C ASN A 68 -9.37 -6.25 11.68
N PRO A 69 -9.21 -6.69 12.94
CA PRO A 69 -9.33 -5.82 14.10
C PRO A 69 -8.17 -4.81 14.17
N ARG A 70 -8.41 -3.67 14.83
CA ARG A 70 -7.38 -2.63 15.00
C ARG A 70 -6.19 -3.17 15.80
N VAL A 71 -5.02 -3.20 15.19
CA VAL A 71 -3.76 -3.62 15.82
C VAL A 71 -3.15 -2.45 16.61
N ARG A 72 -2.63 -2.72 17.81
CA ARG A 72 -1.89 -1.73 18.60
C ARG A 72 -0.59 -1.36 17.90
N ILE A 73 -0.24 -0.07 17.91
CA ILE A 73 0.97 0.46 17.28
C ILE A 73 2.22 -0.26 17.81
N ASP A 74 2.31 -0.52 19.12
CA ASP A 74 3.45 -1.24 19.72
C ASP A 74 3.64 -2.65 19.13
N THR A 75 2.54 -3.36 18.87
CA THR A 75 2.57 -4.70 18.24
C THR A 75 2.96 -4.62 16.78
N ALA A 76 2.46 -3.61 16.05
CA ALA A 76 2.81 -3.38 14.66
C ALA A 76 4.31 -3.05 14.51
N ILE A 77 4.84 -2.15 15.33
CA ILE A 77 6.27 -1.79 15.33
C ILE A 77 7.12 -3.01 15.64
N ASN A 78 6.76 -3.80 16.66
CA ASN A 78 7.46 -5.04 16.98
C ASN A 78 7.46 -6.03 15.80
N PHE A 79 6.34 -6.17 15.09
CA PHE A 79 6.27 -7.04 13.91
C PHE A 79 7.18 -6.55 12.78
N PHE A 80 7.14 -5.26 12.46
CA PHE A 80 7.97 -4.70 11.40
C PHE A 80 9.47 -4.80 11.70
N TRP A 81 9.88 -4.55 12.95
CA TRP A 81 11.29 -4.62 13.35
C TRP A 81 11.80 -6.04 13.52
N LYS A 82 11.02 -6.94 14.13
CA LYS A 82 11.49 -8.31 14.41
C LYS A 82 11.40 -9.25 13.21
N TRP A 83 10.41 -9.06 12.33
CA TRP A 83 10.14 -10.00 11.24
C TRP A 83 10.33 -9.36 9.87
N ALA A 84 9.64 -8.26 9.57
CA ALA A 84 9.62 -7.71 8.21
C ALA A 84 10.97 -7.12 7.78
N SER A 85 11.64 -6.34 8.64
CA SER A 85 12.92 -5.71 8.35
C SER A 85 14.06 -6.71 8.08
N PRO A 86 14.31 -7.72 8.95
CA PRO A 86 15.35 -8.71 8.66
C PRO A 86 15.02 -9.54 7.42
N LEU A 87 13.76 -9.88 7.18
CA LEU A 87 13.36 -10.61 5.97
C LEU A 87 13.63 -9.78 4.70
N ALA A 88 13.34 -8.48 4.73
CA ALA A 88 13.65 -7.57 3.62
C ALA A 88 15.17 -7.45 3.39
N LEU A 89 15.97 -7.38 4.45
CA LEU A 89 17.44 -7.36 4.34
C LEU A 89 17.97 -8.65 3.70
N ILE A 90 17.45 -9.82 4.10
CA ILE A 90 17.82 -11.10 3.50
C ILE A 90 17.46 -11.12 2.02
N ALA A 91 16.25 -10.66 1.65
CA ALA A 91 15.83 -10.58 0.25
C ALA A 91 16.75 -9.67 -0.59
N VAL A 92 17.21 -8.54 -0.02
CA VAL A 92 18.17 -7.66 -0.70
C VAL A 92 19.53 -8.33 -0.86
N ILE A 93 20.04 -9.02 0.17
CA ILE A 93 21.31 -9.75 0.09
C ILE A 93 21.23 -10.85 -0.98
N LEU A 94 20.15 -11.62 -1.01
CA LEU A 94 19.92 -12.66 -2.02
C LEU A 94 19.87 -12.07 -3.44
N ALA A 95 19.16 -10.95 -3.61
CA ALA A 95 19.08 -10.26 -4.89
C ALA A 95 20.46 -9.76 -5.38
N ILE A 96 21.35 -9.34 -4.46
CA ILE A 96 22.73 -8.95 -4.79
C ILE A 96 23.58 -10.17 -5.19
N ILE A 97 23.39 -11.30 -4.51
CA ILE A 97 24.09 -12.56 -4.84
C ILE A 97 23.60 -13.13 -6.19
N GLY A 98 22.45 -12.67 -6.69
CA GLY A 98 21.91 -13.04 -7.99
C GLY A 98 21.09 -14.33 -7.98
N VAL A 99 20.57 -14.71 -6.81
CA VAL A 99 19.59 -15.79 -6.64
C VAL A 99 18.18 -15.21 -6.62
#